data_AF-A0A8B3F4D7-F1
#
_entry.id   AF-A0A8B3F4D7-F1
#
_cell.length_a   1.000
_cell.length_b   1.000
_cell.length_c   1.000
_cell.angle_alpha   90.00
_cell.angle_beta   90.00
_cell.angle_gamma   90.00
#
_symmetry.space_group_name_H-M   'P 1'
#
loop_
_entity.id
_entity.type
_entity.pdbx_description
1 polymer ?
#
loop_
_entity_poly.entity_id
_entity_poly.type
_entity_poly.pdbx_seq_one_letter_code
_entity_poly.pdbx_strand_id
1 'polypeptide(L)'
;MKKQTFSLLAGAVLAVALLLVSCHSSYEVTKVEGGRIPMNSVWDAEPDAEAVALLAPYKARMDSVMYHVVGTAEMSMDRFRPESLLSNLIADVLREAAVEVLGKPADMGLINIGGIRNSLTEGDITTENIYEILPFENSLCVLTMKGSAMKHLFENIAVRLGEGVSGIQLEISKDGKLLQASIAGKPVEDDRDYTVATIDYLADGNDGMTAFLQADKRECPDGATLRGLFMKYVEKQTAAGKKVTSRMEGRVVVKE
;
A
#
# COMPACT_ATOMS: atom_id res chain seq x y z
N MET A 1 -80.36 11.52 -26.53
CA MET A 1 -79.05 10.85 -26.63
C MET A 1 -77.84 11.81 -26.70
N LYS A 2 -77.89 12.97 -27.38
CA LYS A 2 -76.73 13.90 -27.51
C LYS A 2 -76.24 14.60 -26.22
N LYS A 3 -77.11 14.82 -25.21
CA LYS A 3 -76.72 15.51 -23.96
C LYS A 3 -75.97 14.61 -22.96
N GLN A 4 -76.27 13.32 -22.92
CA GLN A 4 -75.62 12.37 -22.00
C GLN A 4 -74.20 12.01 -22.46
N THR A 5 -73.97 11.88 -23.78
CA THR A 5 -72.63 11.62 -24.32
C THR A 5 -71.67 12.79 -24.09
N PHE A 6 -72.17 14.03 -24.11
CA PHE A 6 -71.35 15.24 -23.84
C PHE A 6 -70.95 15.35 -22.35
N SER A 7 -71.86 14.95 -21.45
CA SER A 7 -71.60 14.91 -20.00
C SER A 7 -70.58 13.83 -19.62
N LEU A 8 -70.65 12.65 -20.26
CA LEU A 8 -69.67 11.57 -20.07
C LEU A 8 -68.29 11.93 -20.63
N LEU A 9 -68.24 12.61 -21.79
CA LEU A 9 -66.96 13.09 -22.36
C LEU A 9 -66.32 14.17 -21.47
N ALA A 10 -67.11 15.11 -20.96
CA ALA A 10 -66.63 16.16 -20.06
C ALA A 10 -66.12 15.59 -18.73
N GLY A 11 -66.81 14.58 -18.17
CA GLY A 11 -66.37 13.87 -16.97
C GLY A 11 -65.06 13.09 -17.17
N ALA A 12 -64.91 12.42 -18.32
CA ALA A 12 -63.68 11.71 -18.67
C ALA A 12 -62.49 12.65 -18.89
N VAL A 13 -62.71 13.79 -19.56
CA VAL A 13 -61.68 14.83 -19.73
C VAL A 13 -61.27 15.43 -18.38
N LEU A 14 -62.23 15.68 -17.49
CA LEU A 14 -61.94 16.18 -16.14
C LEU A 14 -61.16 15.16 -15.30
N ALA A 15 -61.47 13.86 -15.41
CA ALA A 15 -60.74 12.80 -14.72
C ALA A 15 -59.31 12.63 -15.25
N VAL A 16 -59.11 12.69 -16.57
CA VAL A 16 -57.77 12.67 -17.17
C VAL A 16 -56.98 13.92 -16.80
N ALA A 17 -57.61 15.09 -16.77
CA ALA A 17 -56.98 16.32 -16.30
C ALA A 17 -56.56 16.23 -14.82
N LEU A 18 -57.38 15.63 -13.96
CA LEU A 18 -57.06 15.42 -12.53
C LEU A 18 -55.92 14.40 -12.33
N LEU A 19 -55.82 13.38 -13.19
CA LEU A 19 -54.71 12.41 -13.16
C LEU A 19 -53.38 13.00 -13.65
N LEU A 20 -53.42 13.94 -14.60
CA LEU A 20 -52.23 14.66 -15.09
C LEU A 20 -51.75 15.77 -14.13
N VAL A 21 -52.56 16.15 -13.13
CA VAL A 21 -52.24 17.12 -12.08
C VAL A 21 -51.89 16.41 -10.76
N SER A 22 -51.60 15.11 -10.80
CA SER A 22 -50.98 14.43 -9.65
C SER A 22 -49.57 14.97 -9.45
N CYS A 23 -49.44 15.97 -8.58
CA CYS A 23 -48.18 16.59 -8.19
C CYS A 23 -47.21 15.53 -7.65
N HIS A 24 -46.29 15.05 -8.49
CA HIS A 24 -45.07 14.43 -7.98
C HIS A 24 -44.19 15.55 -7.43
N SER A 25 -44.13 15.67 -6.12
CA SER A 25 -43.13 16.50 -5.45
C SER A 25 -41.76 15.86 -5.70
N SER A 26 -41.05 16.32 -6.72
CA SER A 26 -39.65 16.00 -6.90
C SER A 26 -38.87 16.67 -5.76
N TYR A 27 -38.30 15.86 -4.87
CA TYR A 27 -37.35 16.38 -3.89
C TYR A 27 -36.08 16.78 -4.63
N GLU A 28 -35.82 18.07 -4.70
CA GLU A 28 -34.55 18.61 -5.15
C GLU A 28 -33.70 18.90 -3.92
N VAL A 29 -32.47 18.39 -3.90
CA VAL A 29 -31.52 18.72 -2.84
C VAL A 29 -31.16 20.20 -2.98
N THR A 30 -31.76 21.05 -2.14
CA THR A 30 -31.56 22.51 -2.20
C THR A 30 -30.26 22.95 -1.53
N LYS A 31 -29.70 22.12 -0.64
CA LYS A 31 -28.47 22.40 0.11
C LYS A 31 -27.86 21.12 0.66
N VAL A 32 -26.54 21.01 0.54
CA VAL A 32 -25.74 20.03 1.28
C VAL A 32 -24.77 20.82 2.15
N GLU A 33 -24.83 20.61 3.46
CA GLU A 33 -23.85 21.13 4.41
C GLU A 33 -22.98 20.00 4.92
N GLY A 34 -21.68 20.27 5.05
CA GLY A 34 -20.72 19.35 5.62
C GLY A 34 -19.77 20.11 6.54
N GLY A 35 -19.35 19.44 7.61
CA GLY A 35 -18.35 19.95 8.54
C GLY A 35 -17.29 18.89 8.80
N ARG A 36 -16.12 19.31 9.27
CA ARG A 36 -15.09 18.40 9.79
C ARG A 36 -15.31 18.21 11.28
N ILE A 37 -15.43 16.96 11.71
CA ILE A 37 -15.42 16.62 13.13
C ILE A 37 -13.98 16.26 13.49
N PRO A 38 -13.30 17.05 14.35
CA PRO A 38 -11.95 16.70 14.79
C PRO A 38 -12.03 15.46 15.71
N MET A 39 -11.36 14.38 15.33
CA MET A 39 -11.11 13.23 16.21
C MET A 39 -9.92 13.55 17.11
N ASN A 40 -10.20 14.10 18.29
CA ASN A 40 -9.22 14.42 19.33
C ASN A 40 -9.71 13.88 20.69
N SER A 41 -8.96 14.16 21.75
CA SER A 41 -9.22 13.64 23.09
C SER A 41 -10.54 14.09 23.74
N VAL A 42 -11.28 15.01 23.11
CA VAL A 42 -12.62 15.40 23.59
C VAL A 42 -13.56 14.19 23.61
N TRP A 43 -13.44 13.29 22.64
CA TRP A 43 -14.30 12.11 22.54
C TRP A 43 -13.88 10.95 23.46
N ASP A 44 -12.67 11.02 24.04
CA ASP A 44 -12.15 9.99 24.94
C ASP A 44 -12.63 10.20 26.39
N ALA A 45 -13.17 11.37 26.72
CA ALA A 45 -13.58 11.73 28.08
C ALA A 45 -14.83 10.96 28.55
N GLU A 46 -15.75 10.69 27.64
CA GLU A 46 -17.03 10.02 27.91
C GLU A 46 -17.31 8.96 26.84
N PRO A 47 -16.58 7.82 26.84
CA PRO A 47 -16.81 6.77 25.87
C PRO A 47 -18.18 6.12 26.08
N ASP A 48 -18.85 5.79 24.97
CA ASP A 48 -20.16 5.11 24.99
C ASP A 48 -20.04 3.71 25.63
N ALA A 49 -20.70 3.52 26.76
CA ALA A 49 -20.57 2.30 27.55
C ALA A 49 -21.13 1.06 26.82
N GLU A 50 -22.17 1.21 25.99
CA GLU A 50 -22.73 0.10 25.23
C GLU A 50 -21.80 -0.32 24.10
N ALA A 51 -21.20 0.65 23.40
CA ALA A 51 -20.20 0.41 22.36
C ALA A 51 -18.93 -0.25 22.94
N VAL A 52 -18.44 0.22 24.09
CA VAL A 52 -17.29 -0.39 24.77
C VAL A 52 -17.61 -1.83 25.18
N ALA A 53 -18.77 -2.10 25.76
CA ALA A 53 -19.19 -3.44 26.14
C ALA A 53 -19.34 -4.37 24.93
N LEU A 54 -19.86 -3.85 23.81
CA LEU A 54 -19.99 -4.58 22.55
C LEU A 54 -18.61 -4.98 21.98
N LEU A 55 -17.63 -4.07 22.03
CA LEU A 55 -16.29 -4.28 21.46
C LEU A 55 -15.37 -5.13 22.35
N ALA A 56 -15.62 -5.16 23.67
CA ALA A 56 -14.78 -5.85 24.65
C ALA A 56 -14.38 -7.30 24.28
N PRO A 57 -15.29 -8.22 23.88
CA PRO A 57 -14.90 -9.59 23.53
C PRO A 57 -14.04 -9.66 22.27
N TYR A 58 -14.28 -8.78 21.28
CA TYR A 58 -13.48 -8.72 20.06
C TYR A 58 -12.09 -8.18 20.35
N LYS A 59 -11.99 -7.12 21.17
CA LYS A 59 -10.71 -6.59 21.64
C LYS A 59 -9.91 -7.65 22.37
N ALA A 60 -10.50 -8.35 23.34
CA ALA A 60 -9.80 -9.40 24.09
C ALA A 60 -9.25 -10.50 23.18
N ARG A 61 -10.03 -10.93 22.18
CA ARG A 61 -9.56 -11.90 21.18
C ARG A 61 -8.43 -11.34 20.33
N MET A 62 -8.55 -10.10 19.87
CA MET A 62 -7.54 -9.46 19.04
C MET A 62 -6.23 -9.25 19.79
N ASP A 63 -6.31 -8.72 21.01
CA ASP A 63 -5.16 -8.48 21.91
C ASP A 63 -4.38 -9.78 22.15
N SER A 64 -5.07 -10.92 22.29
CA SER A 64 -4.41 -12.23 22.50
C SER A 64 -3.53 -12.69 21.33
N VAL A 65 -3.79 -12.18 20.12
CA VAL A 65 -3.01 -12.47 18.91
C VAL A 65 -2.00 -11.36 18.64
N MET A 66 -2.44 -10.10 18.73
CA MET A 66 -1.66 -8.93 18.35
C MET A 66 -0.46 -8.68 19.27
N TYR A 67 -0.58 -8.96 20.57
CA TYR A 67 0.52 -8.77 21.52
C TYR A 67 1.48 -9.95 21.61
N HIS A 68 1.36 -10.96 20.74
CA HIS A 68 2.35 -12.02 20.65
C HIS A 68 3.68 -11.46 20.13
N VAL A 69 4.74 -11.60 20.94
CA VAL A 69 6.12 -11.22 20.57
C VAL A 69 6.71 -12.27 19.64
N VAL A 70 7.12 -11.83 18.45
CA VAL A 70 7.67 -12.67 17.38
C VAL A 70 9.18 -12.49 17.19
N GLY A 71 9.75 -11.45 17.80
CA GLY A 71 11.19 -11.22 17.80
C GLY A 71 11.58 -9.95 18.54
N THR A 72 12.81 -9.49 18.30
CA THR A 72 13.34 -8.28 18.94
C THR A 72 14.09 -7.45 17.91
N ALA A 73 13.81 -6.15 17.87
CA ALA A 73 14.55 -5.16 17.09
C ALA A 73 15.78 -4.70 17.89
N GLU A 74 16.94 -4.68 17.23
CA GLU A 74 18.19 -4.18 17.82
C GLU A 74 18.19 -2.67 18.02
N MET A 75 17.47 -1.96 17.15
CA MET A 75 17.41 -0.50 17.11
C MET A 75 16.07 -0.04 16.54
N SER A 76 15.72 1.22 16.82
CA SER A 76 14.56 1.84 16.17
C SER A 76 14.86 2.11 14.69
N MET A 77 13.93 1.78 13.81
CA MET A 77 14.03 1.93 12.37
C MET A 77 12.82 2.68 11.82
N ASP A 78 13.06 3.84 11.24
CA ASP A 78 12.02 4.70 10.67
C ASP A 78 11.95 4.58 9.14
N ARG A 79 10.92 5.20 8.54
CA ARG A 79 10.65 5.22 7.10
C ARG A 79 10.58 6.64 6.54
N PHE A 80 11.56 6.99 5.70
CA PHE A 80 11.63 8.28 5.03
C PHE A 80 12.43 8.20 3.72
N ARG A 81 12.32 9.24 2.91
CA ARG A 81 13.07 9.42 1.66
C ARG A 81 14.38 10.15 1.92
N PRO A 82 15.42 9.94 1.09
CA PRO A 82 15.45 9.05 -0.07
C PRO A 82 15.71 7.57 0.26
N GLU A 83 16.23 7.29 1.46
CA GLU A 83 16.58 5.97 1.96
C GLU A 83 16.36 5.97 3.48
N SER A 84 15.92 4.84 4.03
CA SER A 84 15.75 4.67 5.48
C SER A 84 15.96 3.23 5.91
N LEU A 85 16.23 3.02 7.19
CA LEU A 85 16.54 1.70 7.75
C LEU A 85 15.41 0.69 7.53
N LEU A 86 14.16 1.10 7.79
CA LEU A 86 13.01 0.20 7.68
C LEU A 86 12.66 -0.08 6.22
N SER A 87 12.75 0.92 5.34
CA SER A 87 12.51 0.72 3.90
C SER A 87 13.56 -0.20 3.27
N ASN A 88 14.83 -0.09 3.69
CA ASN A 88 15.90 -0.98 3.24
C ASN A 88 15.64 -2.42 3.65
N LEU A 89 15.28 -2.63 4.92
CA LEU A 89 15.00 -3.96 5.46
C LEU A 89 13.84 -4.63 4.72
N ILE A 90 12.74 -3.91 4.52
CA ILE A 90 11.55 -4.44 3.84
C ILE A 90 11.87 -4.76 2.37
N ALA A 91 12.65 -3.91 1.70
CA ALA A 91 13.11 -4.20 0.34
C ALA A 91 14.03 -5.42 0.27
N ASP A 92 14.89 -5.64 1.28
CA ASP A 92 15.71 -6.85 1.38
C ASP A 92 14.83 -8.10 1.56
N VAL A 93 13.82 -8.04 2.43
CA VAL A 93 12.87 -9.14 2.63
C VAL A 93 12.17 -9.51 1.33
N LEU A 94 11.68 -8.54 0.56
CA LEU A 94 11.06 -8.79 -0.75
C LEU A 94 12.06 -9.42 -1.73
N ARG A 95 13.27 -8.85 -1.84
CA ARG A 95 14.31 -9.35 -2.74
C ARG A 95 14.68 -10.80 -2.46
N GLU A 96 14.83 -11.15 -1.19
CA GLU A 96 15.13 -12.52 -0.74
C GLU A 96 13.92 -13.45 -0.91
N ALA A 97 12.69 -12.98 -0.71
CA ALA A 97 11.48 -13.79 -0.89
C ALA A 97 11.30 -14.28 -2.34
N ALA A 98 11.88 -13.58 -3.31
CA ALA A 98 11.88 -14.04 -4.71
C ALA A 98 12.57 -15.40 -4.93
N VAL A 99 13.37 -15.90 -3.96
CA VAL A 99 13.92 -17.26 -4.00
C VAL A 99 12.82 -18.32 -4.18
N GLU A 100 11.62 -18.11 -3.63
CA GLU A 100 10.50 -19.03 -3.77
C GLU A 100 10.02 -19.19 -5.23
N VAL A 101 10.26 -18.17 -6.07
CA VAL A 101 9.86 -18.13 -7.48
C VAL A 101 11.03 -18.44 -8.42
N LEU A 102 12.19 -17.86 -8.14
CA LEU A 102 13.36 -17.88 -9.04
C LEU A 102 14.42 -18.92 -8.66
N GLY A 103 14.34 -19.51 -7.47
CA GLY A 103 15.41 -20.32 -6.88
C GLY A 103 16.64 -19.54 -6.41
N LYS A 104 16.61 -18.20 -6.50
CA LYS A 104 17.64 -17.25 -6.06
C LYS A 104 17.00 -15.89 -5.75
N PRO A 105 17.67 -15.00 -4.99
CA PRO A 105 17.16 -13.65 -4.77
C PRO A 105 17.02 -12.89 -6.10
N ALA A 106 16.05 -11.97 -6.16
CA ALA A 106 15.92 -11.08 -7.30
C ALA A 106 17.13 -10.13 -7.41
N ASP A 107 17.35 -9.55 -8.59
CA ASP A 107 18.39 -8.54 -8.79
C ASP A 107 18.09 -7.27 -7.96
N MET A 108 16.80 -6.92 -7.82
CA MET A 108 16.33 -5.76 -7.07
C MET A 108 15.13 -6.12 -6.18
N GLY A 109 15.04 -5.51 -5.00
CA GLY A 109 13.81 -5.41 -4.21
C GLY A 109 13.26 -3.98 -4.23
N LEU A 110 11.94 -3.81 -4.25
CA LEU A 110 11.28 -2.50 -4.21
C LEU A 110 10.04 -2.50 -3.32
N ILE A 111 9.92 -1.47 -2.49
CA ILE A 111 8.70 -1.12 -1.76
C ILE A 111 8.51 0.41 -1.78
N ASN A 112 7.27 0.87 -1.93
CA ASN A 112 6.96 2.28 -1.80
C ASN A 112 6.89 2.66 -0.31
N ILE A 113 7.54 3.75 0.06
CA ILE A 113 7.58 4.30 1.42
C ILE A 113 6.18 4.63 1.92
N GLY A 114 5.25 5.02 1.02
CA GLY A 114 3.85 5.26 1.37
C GLY A 114 3.10 4.01 1.85
N GLY A 115 3.58 2.81 1.47
CA GLY A 115 3.07 1.51 1.90
C GLY A 115 3.52 1.11 3.30
N ILE A 116 4.61 1.70 3.81
CA ILE A 116 5.11 1.49 5.17
C ILE A 116 4.43 2.51 6.08
N ARG A 117 3.67 2.08 7.09
CA ARG A 117 2.70 2.96 7.78
C ARG A 117 3.11 3.38 9.18
N ASN A 118 4.01 2.64 9.81
CA ASN A 118 4.59 2.97 11.11
C ASN A 118 6.11 2.73 11.11
N SER A 119 6.80 3.23 12.12
CA SER A 119 8.22 2.90 12.40
C SER A 119 8.29 1.61 13.22
N LEU A 120 9.44 0.93 13.22
CA LEU A 120 9.71 -0.17 14.15
C LEU A 120 10.54 0.37 15.31
N THR A 121 10.02 0.28 16.54
CA THR A 121 10.76 0.68 17.74
C THR A 121 11.75 -0.40 18.18
N GLU A 122 12.84 0.02 18.81
CA GLU A 122 13.76 -0.89 19.50
C GLU A 122 13.04 -1.73 20.56
N GLY A 123 13.47 -2.99 20.74
CA GLY A 123 12.89 -3.91 21.73
C GLY A 123 11.98 -4.95 21.10
N ASP A 124 10.99 -5.42 21.84
CA ASP A 124 10.12 -6.52 21.40
C ASP A 124 9.33 -6.14 20.15
N ILE A 125 9.31 -7.05 19.18
CA ILE A 125 8.51 -6.95 17.96
C ILE A 125 7.29 -7.83 18.16
N THR A 126 6.12 -7.21 18.21
CA THR A 126 4.84 -7.91 18.31
C THR A 126 4.19 -8.09 16.94
N THR A 127 3.17 -8.96 16.89
CA THR A 127 2.31 -9.08 15.72
C THR A 127 1.64 -7.75 15.37
N GLU A 128 1.18 -7.00 16.38
CA GLU A 128 0.62 -5.66 16.22
C GLU A 128 1.57 -4.73 15.46
N ASN A 129 2.84 -4.66 15.88
CA ASN A 129 3.82 -3.78 15.23
C ASN A 129 3.94 -4.09 13.73
N ILE A 130 3.95 -5.38 13.35
CA ILE A 130 4.03 -5.78 11.94
C ILE A 130 2.75 -5.39 11.18
N TYR A 131 1.58 -5.53 11.79
CA TYR A 131 0.31 -5.09 11.19
C TYR A 131 0.23 -3.58 11.04
N GLU A 132 0.73 -2.82 12.00
CA GLU A 132 0.78 -1.35 11.93
C GLU A 132 1.79 -0.85 10.89
N ILE A 133 2.92 -1.54 10.70
CA ILE A 133 3.93 -1.18 9.70
C ILE A 133 3.45 -1.55 8.29
N LEU A 134 2.85 -2.74 8.12
CA LEU A 134 2.44 -3.31 6.83
C LEU A 134 0.94 -3.69 6.84
N PRO A 135 0.02 -2.71 6.90
CA PRO A 135 -1.41 -2.99 7.08
C PRO A 135 -2.14 -3.43 5.82
N PHE A 136 -1.51 -3.31 4.65
CA PHE A 136 -2.13 -3.68 3.38
C PHE A 136 -1.90 -5.16 3.07
N GLU A 137 -2.91 -5.82 2.52
CA GLU A 137 -2.84 -7.22 2.05
C GLU A 137 -2.13 -7.34 0.69
N ASN A 138 -1.06 -6.56 0.50
CA ASN A 138 -0.26 -6.59 -0.72
C ASN A 138 0.56 -7.89 -0.78
N SER A 139 0.61 -8.51 -1.96
CA SER A 139 1.35 -9.76 -2.19
C SER A 139 2.63 -9.55 -2.97
N LEU A 140 3.62 -10.42 -2.75
CA LEU A 140 4.85 -10.47 -3.53
C LEU A 140 4.53 -10.66 -5.02
N CYS A 141 5.15 -9.85 -5.86
CA CYS A 141 5.22 -10.07 -7.29
C CYS A 141 6.68 -9.97 -7.73
N VAL A 142 7.11 -10.96 -8.51
CA VAL A 142 8.43 -11.02 -9.14
C VAL A 142 8.25 -10.75 -10.62
N LEU A 143 8.91 -9.71 -11.12
CA LEU A 143 8.86 -9.30 -12.53
C LEU A 143 10.21 -9.52 -13.19
N THR A 144 10.20 -9.93 -14.46
CA THR A 144 11.38 -9.93 -15.33
C THR A 144 11.22 -8.82 -16.37
N MET A 145 12.23 -7.97 -16.49
CA MET A 145 12.20 -6.76 -17.32
C MET A 145 13.55 -6.55 -18.00
N LYS A 146 13.53 -5.98 -19.22
CA LYS A 146 14.73 -5.48 -19.88
C LYS A 146 15.39 -4.34 -19.11
N GLY A 147 16.71 -4.22 -19.22
CA GLY A 147 17.48 -3.15 -18.59
C GLY A 147 17.03 -1.74 -19.01
N SER A 148 16.53 -1.58 -20.24
CA SER A 148 15.92 -0.31 -20.69
C SER A 148 14.67 0.05 -19.86
N ALA A 149 13.81 -0.94 -19.56
CA ALA A 149 12.65 -0.76 -18.69
C ALA A 149 13.06 -0.57 -17.22
N MET A 150 14.15 -1.21 -16.77
CA MET A 150 14.75 -0.95 -15.45
C MET A 150 15.22 0.50 -15.29
N LYS A 151 15.85 1.08 -16.32
CA LYS A 151 16.26 2.50 -16.30
C LYS A 151 15.04 3.42 -16.16
N HIS A 152 13.95 3.13 -16.88
CA HIS A 152 12.69 3.86 -16.72
C HIS A 152 12.11 3.68 -15.30
N LEU A 153 12.19 2.48 -14.70
CA LEU A 153 11.78 2.26 -13.31
C LEU A 153 12.60 3.13 -12.34
N PHE A 154 13.90 3.27 -12.57
CA PHE A 154 14.75 4.14 -11.75
C PHE A 154 14.42 5.62 -11.90
N GLU A 155 14.01 6.06 -13.09
CA GLU A 155 13.47 7.41 -13.30
C GLU A 155 12.15 7.60 -12.52
N ASN A 156 11.25 6.60 -12.50
CA ASN A 156 10.03 6.64 -11.70
C ASN A 156 10.34 6.80 -10.19
N ILE A 157 11.35 6.09 -9.69
CA ILE A 157 11.82 6.21 -8.29
C ILE A 157 12.45 7.59 -8.05
N ALA A 158 13.25 8.10 -8.99
CA ALA A 158 13.94 9.38 -8.87
C ALA A 158 12.97 10.56 -8.76
N VAL A 159 11.91 10.60 -9.58
CA VAL A 159 10.88 11.66 -9.55
C VAL A 159 10.19 11.75 -8.19
N ARG A 160 10.15 10.62 -7.46
CA ARG A 160 9.57 10.54 -6.12
C ARG A 160 10.56 10.86 -5.01
N LEU A 161 11.80 11.20 -5.34
CA LEU A 161 12.92 11.43 -4.43
C LEU A 161 13.30 10.19 -3.61
N GLY A 162 13.19 9.01 -4.22
CA GLY A 162 13.57 7.74 -3.60
C GLY A 162 12.40 6.91 -3.06
N GLU A 163 12.65 5.62 -2.92
CA GLU A 163 11.76 4.60 -2.37
C GLU A 163 12.60 3.52 -1.65
N GLY A 164 11.96 2.56 -0.99
CA GLY A 164 12.69 1.45 -0.37
C GLY A 164 13.23 0.49 -1.42
N VAL A 165 14.55 0.46 -1.60
CA VAL A 165 15.20 -0.37 -2.63
C VAL A 165 16.23 -1.31 -2.03
N SER A 166 16.48 -2.45 -2.70
CA SER A 166 17.55 -3.40 -2.37
C SER A 166 18.27 -3.85 -3.65
N GLY A 167 19.57 -4.14 -3.56
CA GLY A 167 20.38 -4.68 -4.67
C GLY A 167 20.86 -3.65 -5.70
N ILE A 168 20.47 -2.38 -5.54
CA ILE A 168 20.79 -1.29 -6.47
C ILE A 168 21.42 -0.10 -5.74
N GLN A 169 22.07 0.78 -6.51
CA GLN A 169 22.49 2.10 -6.08
C GLN A 169 22.02 3.14 -7.10
N LEU A 170 21.36 4.19 -6.62
CA LEU A 170 20.87 5.32 -7.42
C LEU A 170 21.50 6.63 -6.92
N GLU A 171 21.99 7.43 -7.86
CA GLU A 171 22.25 8.84 -7.63
C GLU A 171 21.17 9.64 -8.36
N ILE A 172 20.49 10.54 -7.64
CA ILE A 172 19.40 11.35 -8.16
C ILE A 172 19.64 12.84 -7.88
N SER A 173 19.09 13.73 -8.68
CA SER A 173 19.14 15.18 -8.42
C SER A 173 18.03 15.61 -7.45
N LYS A 174 18.16 16.82 -6.90
CA LYS A 174 17.11 17.44 -6.05
C LYS A 174 15.76 17.62 -6.75
N ASP A 175 15.76 17.80 -8.08
CA ASP A 175 14.54 17.92 -8.89
C ASP A 175 14.01 16.56 -9.39
N GLY A 176 14.57 15.44 -8.90
CA GLY A 176 14.05 14.10 -9.14
C GLY A 176 14.46 13.49 -10.47
N LYS A 177 15.62 13.86 -11.02
CA LYS A 177 16.21 13.22 -12.20
C LYS A 177 17.16 12.11 -11.78
N LEU A 178 17.16 11.02 -12.54
CA LEU A 178 18.16 9.98 -12.40
C LEU A 178 19.50 10.47 -12.98
N LEU A 179 20.57 10.37 -12.20
CA LEU A 179 21.94 10.74 -12.62
C LEU A 179 22.80 9.51 -12.87
N GLN A 180 22.71 8.52 -11.98
CA GLN A 180 23.43 7.26 -12.10
C GLN A 180 22.60 6.11 -11.51
N ALA A 181 22.69 4.94 -12.13
CA ALA A 181 22.11 3.71 -11.61
C ALA A 181 23.08 2.54 -11.79
N SER A 182 23.09 1.65 -10.81
CA SER A 182 23.78 0.38 -10.90
C SER A 182 23.01 -0.72 -10.20
N ILE A 183 23.17 -1.96 -10.68
CA ILE A 183 22.60 -3.17 -10.08
C ILE A 183 23.79 -4.06 -9.71
N ALA A 184 23.88 -4.44 -8.43
CA ALA A 184 25.02 -5.17 -7.87
C ALA A 184 26.38 -4.51 -8.23
N GLY A 185 26.44 -3.17 -8.19
CA GLY A 185 27.65 -2.38 -8.50
C GLY A 185 28.05 -2.34 -9.97
N LYS A 186 27.22 -2.87 -10.89
CA LYS A 186 27.47 -2.83 -12.34
C LYS A 186 26.49 -1.90 -13.06
N PRO A 187 26.92 -1.21 -14.13
CA PRO A 187 26.01 -0.46 -14.99
C PRO A 187 24.88 -1.34 -15.54
N VAL A 188 23.74 -0.72 -15.82
CA VAL A 188 22.58 -1.42 -16.40
C VAL A 188 22.69 -1.54 -17.90
N GLU A 189 22.64 -2.77 -18.39
CA GLU A 189 22.73 -3.14 -19.80
C GLU A 189 21.32 -3.25 -20.41
N ASP A 190 21.03 -2.54 -21.50
CA ASP A 190 19.65 -2.34 -21.98
C ASP A 190 18.92 -3.64 -22.35
N ASP A 191 19.62 -4.56 -23.02
CA ASP A 191 19.01 -5.79 -23.56
C ASP A 191 19.03 -6.97 -22.59
N ARG A 192 19.70 -6.81 -21.45
CA ARG A 192 19.79 -7.85 -20.42
C ARG A 192 18.49 -7.93 -19.62
N ASP A 193 18.10 -9.14 -19.26
CA ASP A 193 16.98 -9.38 -18.35
C ASP A 193 17.42 -9.19 -16.90
N TYR A 194 16.60 -8.45 -16.16
CA TYR A 194 16.72 -8.24 -14.72
C TYR A 194 15.44 -8.64 -14.02
N THR A 195 15.57 -9.04 -12.77
CA THR A 195 14.46 -9.46 -11.91
C THR A 195 14.21 -8.47 -10.78
N VAL A 196 12.94 -8.11 -10.57
CA VAL A 196 12.51 -7.21 -9.50
C VAL A 196 11.47 -7.90 -8.64
N ALA A 197 11.74 -7.96 -7.33
CA ALA A 197 10.77 -8.36 -6.33
C ALA A 197 10.09 -7.11 -5.76
N THR A 198 8.78 -7.02 -5.92
CA THR A 198 7.97 -5.88 -5.46
C THR A 198 6.63 -6.39 -4.93
N ILE A 199 5.70 -5.49 -4.68
CA ILE A 199 4.31 -5.83 -4.35
C ILE A 199 3.39 -5.67 -5.56
N ASP A 200 2.31 -6.45 -5.59
CA ASP A 200 1.22 -6.38 -6.59
C ASP A 200 0.73 -4.96 -6.88
N TYR A 201 0.51 -4.15 -5.84
CA TYR A 201 0.10 -2.75 -5.98
C TYR A 201 1.07 -1.96 -6.88
N LEU A 202 2.38 -2.11 -6.70
CA LEU A 202 3.36 -1.42 -7.56
C LEU A 202 3.51 -2.12 -8.92
N ALA A 203 3.41 -3.45 -8.96
CA ALA A 203 3.45 -4.21 -10.20
C ALA A 203 2.33 -3.82 -11.19
N ASP A 204 1.21 -3.29 -10.68
CA ASP A 204 0.11 -2.73 -11.48
C ASP A 204 0.38 -1.29 -11.96
N GLY A 205 1.55 -0.73 -11.67
CA GLY A 205 1.96 0.62 -12.09
C GLY A 205 1.51 1.75 -11.16
N ASN A 206 0.93 1.42 -10.00
CA ASN A 206 0.50 2.43 -9.03
C ASN A 206 1.70 3.19 -8.44
N ASP A 207 1.42 4.30 -7.74
CA ASP A 207 2.41 5.26 -7.24
C ASP A 207 3.36 5.82 -8.33
N GLY A 208 2.98 5.70 -9.61
CA GLY A 208 3.78 6.17 -10.74
C GLY A 208 4.87 5.19 -11.18
N MET A 209 4.84 3.93 -10.72
CA MET A 209 5.78 2.88 -11.15
C MET A 209 5.40 2.27 -12.51
N THR A 210 5.10 3.14 -13.48
CA THR A 210 4.56 2.76 -14.80
C THR A 210 5.51 1.88 -15.60
N ALA A 211 6.81 1.90 -15.30
CA ALA A 211 7.79 1.00 -15.89
C ALA A 211 7.42 -0.47 -15.73
N PHE A 212 6.78 -0.89 -14.62
CA PHE A 212 6.38 -2.29 -14.41
C PHE A 212 5.40 -2.82 -15.45
N LEU A 213 4.64 -1.95 -16.13
CA LEU A 213 3.74 -2.35 -17.21
C LEU A 213 4.48 -2.83 -18.47
N GLN A 214 5.80 -2.64 -18.54
CA GLN A 214 6.68 -3.13 -19.61
C GLN A 214 7.34 -4.48 -19.27
N ALA A 215 6.94 -5.14 -18.19
CA ALA A 215 7.53 -6.43 -17.81
C ALA A 215 7.19 -7.55 -18.79
N ASP A 216 8.20 -8.33 -19.18
CA ASP A 216 8.05 -9.48 -20.07
C ASP A 216 7.43 -10.67 -19.34
N LYS A 217 7.70 -10.79 -18.03
CA LYS A 217 7.15 -11.83 -17.15
C LYS A 217 6.76 -11.25 -15.81
N ARG A 218 5.64 -11.72 -15.26
CA ARG A 218 5.18 -11.43 -13.89
C ARG A 218 4.70 -12.72 -13.24
N GLU A 219 5.17 -12.98 -12.03
CA GLU A 219 4.78 -14.11 -11.20
C GLU A 219 4.52 -13.63 -9.78
N CYS A 220 3.30 -13.83 -9.27
CA CYS A 220 2.92 -13.45 -7.91
C CYS A 220 2.48 -14.73 -7.18
N PRO A 221 3.32 -15.34 -6.34
CA PRO A 221 2.98 -16.61 -5.70
C PRO A 221 1.83 -16.47 -4.71
N ASP A 222 0.92 -17.44 -4.73
CA ASP A 222 -0.26 -17.46 -3.86
C ASP A 222 0.13 -17.48 -2.37
N GLY A 223 -0.53 -16.64 -1.57
CA GLY A 223 -0.34 -16.59 -0.12
C GLY A 223 0.96 -15.92 0.35
N ALA A 224 1.80 -15.41 -0.55
CA ALA A 224 3.03 -14.69 -0.21
C ALA A 224 2.78 -13.20 0.05
N THR A 225 1.97 -12.89 1.09
CA THR A 225 1.71 -11.50 1.48
C THR A 225 2.98 -10.84 2.03
N LEU A 226 3.20 -9.56 1.73
CA LEU A 226 4.37 -8.82 2.23
C LEU A 226 4.44 -8.86 3.76
N ARG A 227 3.30 -8.67 4.43
CA ARG A 227 3.21 -8.79 5.90
C ARG A 227 3.61 -10.18 6.39
N GLY A 228 3.13 -11.23 5.72
CA GLY A 228 3.50 -12.62 6.04
C GLY A 228 4.98 -12.92 5.81
N LEU A 229 5.56 -12.40 4.73
CA LEU A 229 6.99 -12.53 4.45
C LEU A 229 7.84 -11.82 5.50
N PHE A 230 7.45 -10.62 5.92
CA PHE A 230 8.14 -9.87 6.97
C PHE A 230 8.03 -10.59 8.33
N MET A 231 6.85 -11.10 8.69
CA MET A 231 6.65 -11.94 9.88
C MET A 231 7.60 -13.13 9.89
N LYS A 232 7.61 -13.93 8.81
CA LYS A 232 8.52 -15.09 8.67
C LYS A 232 9.99 -14.69 8.77
N TYR A 233 10.36 -13.53 8.21
CA TYR A 233 11.72 -13.01 8.33
C TYR A 233 12.08 -12.75 9.80
N VAL A 234 11.22 -12.06 10.55
CA VAL A 234 11.46 -11.75 11.97
C VAL A 234 11.58 -13.05 12.78
N GLU A 235 10.64 -13.97 12.62
CA GLU A 235 10.66 -15.29 13.28
C GLU A 235 11.94 -16.07 12.96
N LYS A 236 12.41 -16.02 11.70
CA LYS A 236 13.65 -16.67 11.28
C LYS A 236 14.89 -16.04 11.94
N GLN A 237 14.94 -14.72 12.09
CA GLN A 237 16.03 -14.06 12.84
C GLN A 237 16.01 -14.48 14.31
N THR A 238 14.82 -14.46 14.93
CA THR A 238 14.61 -14.87 16.32
C THR A 238 15.07 -16.32 16.56
N ALA A 239 14.65 -17.25 15.69
CA ALA A 239 15.06 -18.65 15.76
C ALA A 239 16.59 -18.84 15.58
N ALA A 240 17.25 -17.92 14.87
CA ALA A 240 18.69 -17.89 14.71
C ALA A 240 19.41 -17.16 15.87
N GLY A 241 18.71 -16.73 16.92
CA GLY A 241 19.27 -15.98 18.05
C GLY A 241 19.72 -14.56 17.68
N LYS A 242 19.18 -14.01 16.58
CA LYS A 242 19.53 -12.68 16.08
C LYS A 242 18.43 -11.68 16.37
N LYS A 243 18.83 -10.44 16.63
CA LYS A 243 17.93 -9.29 16.63
C LYS A 243 17.75 -8.77 15.20
N VAL A 244 16.57 -8.27 14.91
CA VAL A 244 16.26 -7.62 13.63
C VAL A 244 16.96 -6.25 13.59
N THR A 245 17.67 -5.99 12.51
CA THR A 245 18.48 -4.79 12.34
C THR A 245 18.62 -4.45 10.87
N SER A 246 19.08 -3.23 10.58
CA SER A 246 19.29 -2.72 9.22
C SER A 246 20.40 -1.69 9.22
N ARG A 247 20.85 -1.25 8.05
CA ARG A 247 21.89 -0.24 7.90
C ARG A 247 21.62 0.70 6.73
N MET A 248 22.14 1.92 6.86
CA MET A 248 22.20 2.88 5.77
C MET A 248 23.39 2.52 4.87
N GLU A 249 23.14 2.36 3.57
CA GLU A 249 24.16 1.91 2.62
C GLU A 249 24.39 2.90 1.47
N GLY A 250 23.62 4.00 1.42
CA GLY A 250 23.66 4.92 0.28
C GLY A 250 23.04 4.29 -0.96
N ARG A 251 21.97 3.51 -0.78
CA ARG A 251 21.22 2.87 -1.88
C ARG A 251 20.56 3.92 -2.77
N VAL A 252 20.14 5.05 -2.20
CA VAL A 252 19.63 6.21 -2.95
C VAL A 252 20.23 7.48 -2.36
N VAL A 253 20.98 8.23 -3.18
CA VAL A 253 21.66 9.46 -2.75
C VAL A 253 21.20 10.63 -3.62
N VAL A 254 20.84 11.74 -2.97
CA VAL A 254 20.52 13.01 -3.64
C VAL A 254 21.81 13.81 -3.84
N LYS A 255 22.09 14.21 -5.08
CA LYS A 255 23.19 15.09 -5.47
C LYS A 255 22.67 16.51 -5.74
N GLU A 256 23.59 17.46 -5.56
CA GLU A 256 23.41 18.87 -5.95
C GLU A 256 23.34 19.05 -7.46
#